data_AF-A0A9D5N313-F1
#
_entry.id   AF-A0A9D5N313-F1
#
_cell.length_a   1.000
_cell.length_b   1.000
_cell.length_c   1.000
_cell.angle_alpha   90.00
_cell.angle_beta   90.00
_cell.angle_gamma   90.00
#
_symmetry.space_group_name_H-M   'P 1'
#
loop_
_entity.id
_entity.type
_entity.pdbx_description
1 polymer ?
#
loop_
_entity_poly.entity_id
_entity_poly.type
_entity_poly.pdbx_seq_one_letter_code
_entity_poly.pdbx_strand_id
1 'polypeptide(L)'
;MSEAFVKIDLHGLRQEEAIKVIDQAIASAGPATYHLQLIHGYNRGTSLRSMIYDWYQYDSRVKRIMPGDNPGITVLVLKELY
;
A
#
# COMPACT_ATOMS: atom_id res chain seq x y z
N MET A 1 14.89 5.62 -11.73
CA MET A 1 14.47 4.22 -11.99
C MET A 1 13.30 3.92 -11.07
N SER A 2 12.09 3.82 -11.61
CA SER A 2 10.93 3.40 -10.81
C SER A 2 10.94 1.87 -10.75
N GLU A 3 11.00 1.31 -9.55
CA GLU A 3 10.89 -0.14 -9.36
C GLU A 3 9.46 -0.60 -9.65
N ALA A 4 9.34 -1.81 -10.20
CA ALA A 4 8.04 -2.44 -10.47
C ALA A 4 7.25 -2.72 -9.19
N PHE A 5 7.96 -3.02 -8.11
CA PHE A 5 7.39 -3.33 -6.79
C PHE A 5 8.08 -2.44 -5.76
N VAL A 6 7.33 -1.50 -5.18
CA VAL A 6 7.86 -0.57 -4.18
C VAL A 6 7.44 -1.04 -2.81
N LYS A 7 8.39 -1.19 -1.88
CA LYS A 7 8.10 -1.51 -0.47
C LYS A 7 8.04 -0.24 0.36
N ILE A 8 7.04 -0.16 1.23
CA ILE A 8 6.78 1.00 2.08
C ILE A 8 6.62 0.50 3.51
N ASP A 9 7.48 0.99 4.40
CA ASP A 9 7.40 0.69 5.82
C ASP A 9 6.42 1.65 6.52
N LEU A 10 5.39 1.08 7.14
CA LEU A 10 4.37 1.77 7.91
C LEU A 10 4.36 1.32 9.38
N HIS A 11 5.31 0.47 9.78
CA HIS A 11 5.32 -0.12 11.10
C HIS A 11 5.40 0.95 12.20
N GLY A 12 4.44 0.91 13.12
CA GLY A 12 4.37 1.85 14.25
C GLY A 12 3.80 3.22 13.92
N LEU A 13 3.46 3.50 12.66
CA LEU A 13 2.77 4.74 12.29
C LEU A 13 1.32 4.75 12.77
N ARG A 14 0.82 5.94 13.07
CA ARG A 14 -0.61 6.19 13.22
C ARG A 14 -1.28 6.19 11.85
N GLN A 15 -2.59 5.97 11.80
CA GLN A 15 -3.36 5.94 10.54
C GLN A 15 -3.16 7.20 9.69
N GLU A 16 -3.23 8.39 10.30
CA GLU A 16 -3.03 9.67 9.58
C GLU A 16 -1.64 9.80 8.96
N GLU A 17 -0.60 9.30 9.63
CA GLU A 17 0.78 9.32 9.14
C GLU A 17 0.94 8.32 7.99
N ALA A 18 0.39 7.12 8.15
CA ALA A 18 0.39 6.09 7.11
C ALA A 18 -0.34 6.57 5.84
N ILE A 19 -1.49 7.22 5.97
CA ILE A 19 -2.24 7.80 4.83
C ILE A 19 -1.34 8.77 4.04
N LYS A 20 -0.67 9.71 4.73
CA LYS A 20 0.23 10.67 4.06
C LYS A 20 1.36 9.97 3.29
N VAL A 21 1.95 8.94 3.87
CA VAL A 21 3.02 8.16 3.24
C VAL A 21 2.50 7.40 2.01
N ILE A 22 1.35 6.74 2.13
CA ILE A 22 0.73 5.99 1.03
C ILE A 22 0.30 6.93 -0.10
N ASP A 23 -0.35 8.04 0.22
CA ASP A 23 -0.80 9.03 -0.77
C ASP A 23 0.36 9.59 -1.57
N GLN A 24 1.46 9.94 -0.89
CA GLN A 24 2.68 10.41 -1.53
C GLN A 24 3.27 9.33 -2.44
N ALA A 25 3.25 8.06 -2.03
CA ALA A 25 3.75 6.96 -2.83
C ALA A 25 2.88 6.68 -4.07
N ILE A 26 1.55 6.73 -3.94
CA ILE A 26 0.63 6.61 -5.08
C ILE A 26 0.84 7.78 -6.04
N ALA A 27 1.00 9.01 -5.54
CA ALA A 27 1.26 10.19 -6.37
C ALA A 27 2.62 10.13 -7.08
N SER A 28 3.62 9.51 -6.44
CA SER A 28 4.98 9.34 -6.99
C SER A 28 5.12 8.09 -7.86
N ALA A 29 4.10 7.22 -7.93
CA ALA A 29 4.15 5.98 -8.68
C ALA A 29 4.28 6.26 -10.20
N GLY A 30 5.42 5.88 -10.75
CA GLY A 30 5.72 6.12 -12.16
C GLY A 30 5.04 5.13 -13.10
N PRO A 31 5.22 5.29 -14.43
CA PRO A 31 4.67 4.39 -15.43
C PRO A 31 5.05 2.91 -15.22
N ALA A 32 6.21 2.65 -14.65
CA ALA A 32 6.73 1.30 -14.41
C ALA A 32 6.42 0.74 -13.01
N THR A 33 5.72 1.48 -12.14
CA THR A 33 5.35 0.98 -10.81
C THR A 33 4.03 0.23 -10.88
N TYR A 34 4.06 -1.06 -10.57
CA TYR A 34 2.89 -1.94 -10.62
C TYR A 34 2.28 -2.08 -9.25
N HIS A 35 3.06 -2.39 -8.22
CA HIS A 35 2.56 -2.66 -6.87
C HIS A 35 3.25 -1.81 -5.80
N LEU A 36 2.50 -1.43 -4.77
CA LEU A 36 3.02 -0.94 -3.50
C LEU A 36 2.80 -2.00 -2.42
N GLN A 37 3.87 -2.47 -1.78
CA GLN A 37 3.82 -3.40 -0.65
C GLN A 37 3.91 -2.59 0.65
N LEU A 38 2.78 -2.50 1.35
CA LEU A 38 2.61 -1.75 2.58
C LEU A 38 2.89 -2.65 3.79
N ILE A 39 4.03 -2.44 4.44
CA ILE A 39 4.51 -3.23 5.58
C ILE A 39 4.06 -2.55 6.86
N HIS A 40 2.97 -3.03 7.48
CA HIS A 40 2.38 -2.43 8.68
C HIS A 40 2.52 -3.29 9.94
N GLY A 41 3.04 -4.52 9.79
CA GLY A 41 3.26 -5.48 10.88
C GLY A 41 1.99 -6.18 11.35
N TYR A 42 2.10 -7.11 12.30
CA TYR A 42 0.96 -7.97 12.70
C TYR A 42 0.21 -7.45 13.94
N ASN A 43 0.93 -7.16 15.03
CA ASN A 43 0.31 -6.98 16.36
C ASN A 43 -0.53 -5.70 16.51
N ARG A 44 -0.08 -4.59 15.90
CA ARG A 44 -0.84 -3.32 15.82
C ARG A 44 -1.27 -2.98 14.39
N GLY A 45 -0.85 -3.80 13.42
CA GLY A 45 -1.10 -3.55 12.00
C GLY A 45 -2.53 -3.85 11.57
N THR A 46 -3.35 -4.53 12.38
CA THR A 46 -4.79 -4.72 12.06
C THR A 46 -5.51 -3.39 11.84
N SER A 47 -5.21 -2.36 12.64
CA SER A 47 -5.80 -1.02 12.48
C SER A 47 -5.36 -0.33 11.19
N LEU A 48 -4.08 -0.48 10.81
CA LEU A 48 -3.55 0.05 9.55
C LEU A 48 -4.09 -0.74 8.36
N ARG A 49 -4.16 -2.07 8.45
CA ARG A 49 -4.76 -2.94 7.45
C ARG A 49 -6.22 -2.54 7.19
N SER A 50 -7.06 -2.47 8.23
CA SER A 50 -8.46 -2.06 8.08
C SER A 50 -8.56 -0.68 7.41
N MET A 51 -7.78 0.29 7.88
CA MET A 51 -7.74 1.62 7.26
C MET A 51 -7.34 1.56 5.78
N ILE A 52 -6.32 0.78 5.43
CA ILE A 52 -5.87 0.64 4.04
C ILE A 52 -7.03 0.12 3.16
N TYR A 53 -7.75 -0.91 3.62
CA TYR A 53 -8.89 -1.43 2.88
C TYR A 53 -10.02 -0.40 2.79
N ASP A 54 -10.35 0.26 3.90
CA ASP A 54 -11.46 1.23 3.95
C ASP A 54 -11.22 2.45 3.05
N TRP A 55 -10.00 3.01 3.07
CA TRP A 55 -9.65 4.22 2.31
C TRP A 55 -9.37 3.95 0.83
N TYR A 56 -8.60 2.91 0.52
CA TYR A 56 -8.02 2.76 -0.83
C TYR A 56 -8.80 1.81 -1.74
N GLN A 57 -9.82 1.09 -1.24
CA GLN A 57 -10.65 0.24 -2.10
C GLN A 57 -11.41 1.03 -3.18
N TYR A 58 -11.63 2.33 -2.95
CA TYR A 58 -12.33 3.24 -3.86
C TYR A 58 -11.41 4.25 -4.57
N ASP A 59 -10.09 4.20 -4.35
CA ASP A 59 -9.16 5.09 -5.07
C ASP A 59 -9.02 4.63 -6.53
N SER A 60 -9.33 5.51 -7.47
CA SER A 60 -9.26 5.25 -8.92
C SER A 60 -7.89 4.77 -9.44
N ARG A 61 -6.80 5.07 -8.70
CA ARG A 61 -5.42 4.66 -9.02
C ARG A 61 -5.09 3.27 -8.48
N VAL A 62 -5.89 2.74 -7.56
CA VAL A 62 -5.75 1.39 -6.99
C VAL A 62 -6.72 0.46 -7.71
N LYS A 63 -6.18 -0.50 -8.47
CA LYS A 63 -6.98 -1.50 -9.20
C LYS A 63 -7.55 -2.57 -8.28
N ARG A 64 -6.76 -3.00 -7.29
CA ARG A 64 -7.21 -3.89 -6.23
C ARG A 64 -6.26 -3.86 -5.04
N ILE A 65 -6.76 -4.36 -3.92
CA ILE A 65 -6.00 -4.58 -2.69
C ILE A 65 -5.87 -6.08 -2.46
N MET A 66 -4.66 -6.55 -2.25
CA MET A 66 -4.35 -7.97 -2.04
C MET A 66 -3.62 -8.17 -0.70
N PRO A 67 -3.77 -9.32 -0.03
CA PRO A 67 -2.85 -9.70 1.03
C PRO A 67 -1.43 -9.87 0.46
N GLY A 68 -0.41 -9.52 1.23
CA GLY A 68 0.97 -9.84 0.90
C GLY A 68 1.39 -11.24 1.36
N ASP A 69 2.68 -11.52 1.27
CA ASP A 69 3.26 -12.84 1.61
C ASP A 69 3.15 -13.20 3.09
N ASN A 70 2.80 -12.24 3.95
CA ASN A 70 2.46 -12.48 5.34
C ASN A 70 1.39 -11.49 5.83
N PRO A 71 0.74 -11.76 6.97
CA PRO A 71 -0.36 -10.93 7.49
C PRO A 71 -0.01 -9.46 7.80
N GLY A 72 1.28 -9.13 7.95
CA GLY A 72 1.76 -7.76 8.19
C GLY A 72 2.00 -6.96 6.91
N ILE A 73 1.63 -7.48 5.75
CA ILE A 73 1.79 -6.82 4.45
C ILE A 73 0.45 -6.75 3.73
N THR A 74 0.17 -5.58 3.15
CA THR A 74 -0.95 -5.37 2.23
C THR A 74 -0.43 -4.77 0.93
N VAL A 75 -0.89 -5.29 -0.20
CA VAL A 75 -0.42 -4.89 -1.53
C VAL A 75 -1.48 -4.07 -2.23
N LEU A 76 -1.13 -2.84 -2.62
CA LEU A 76 -1.93 -2.04 -3.55
C LEU A 76 -1.44 -2.33 -4.97
N VAL A 77 -2.32 -2.88 -5.80
CA VAL A 77 -2.07 -3.08 -7.22
C VAL A 77 -2.49 -1.81 -7.95
N LEU A 78 -1.55 -1.12 -8.57
CA LEU A 78 -1.79 0.09 -9.36
C LEU A 78 -1.95 -0.22 -10.85
N LYS A 79 -1.29 -1.28 -11.34
CA LYS A 79 -1.33 -1.72 -12.74
C LYS A 79 -1.25 -3.24 -12.87
N GLU A 80 -1.79 -3.76 -13.96
CA GLU A 80 -1.70 -5.17 -14.34
C GLU A 80 -0.47 -5.41 -15.21
N LEU A 81 0.19 -6.56 -15.04
CA LEU A 81 1.19 -7.06 -15.98
C LEU A 81 0.43 -7.72 -17.14
N TYR A 82 0.50 -7.12 -18.34
CA TYR A 82 -0.02 -7.70 -19.58
C TYR A 82 1.13 -8.11 -20.50
#